data_AF-A0A9E3U828-F1
#
_entry.id   AF-A0A9E3U828-F1
#
_cell.length_a   1.000
_cell.length_b   1.000
_cell.length_c   1.000
_cell.angle_alpha   90.00
_cell.angle_beta   90.00
_cell.angle_gamma   90.00
#
_symmetry.space_group_name_H-M   'P 1'
#
loop_
_entity.id
_entity.type
_entity.pdbx_description
1 polymer ?
#
loop_
_entity_poly.entity_id
_entity_poly.type
_entity_poly.pdbx_seq_one_letter_code
_entity_poly.pdbx_strand_id
1 'polypeptide(L)'
;MLARAVPLLTLSLAACSGADHADLFEASMRQDDTSATEPPAASAPGATTPSPAPSVDPGPAPSAPDAPSEPDAPACTQEIEPNDDQGRATPFTTRLCGKIDKGDSADWGRFTLPPGTTKVSWRHKETGGKATYRFYVNGMPFVGDMPGDELRVIPNATYTVQIRGERGDRPSYELEIKPSNK
;
A
#
# COMPACT_ATOMS: atom_id res chain seq x y z
N MET A 1 -38.19 10.24 -43.76
CA MET A 1 -36.72 10.22 -43.61
C MET A 1 -36.28 11.60 -43.17
N LEU A 2 -36.05 11.82 -41.87
CA LEU A 2 -35.56 13.09 -41.32
C LEU A 2 -34.08 12.93 -40.95
N ALA A 3 -33.21 13.62 -41.67
CA ALA A 3 -31.78 13.71 -41.35
C ALA A 3 -31.58 14.69 -40.18
N ARG A 4 -31.04 14.20 -39.06
CA ARG A 4 -30.60 15.05 -37.95
C ARG A 4 -29.12 15.40 -38.13
N ALA A 5 -28.84 16.67 -38.30
CA ALA A 5 -27.49 17.23 -38.32
C ALA A 5 -26.88 17.20 -36.91
N VAL A 6 -25.66 16.67 -36.79
CA VAL A 6 -24.86 16.68 -35.56
C VAL A 6 -23.90 17.87 -35.63
N PRO A 7 -23.88 18.78 -34.64
CA PRO A 7 -22.92 19.89 -34.63
C PRO A 7 -21.51 19.40 -34.30
N LEU A 8 -20.55 19.80 -35.15
CA LEU A 8 -19.12 19.63 -35.00
C LEU A 8 -18.63 20.57 -33.87
N LEU A 9 -18.16 20.01 -32.76
CA LEU A 9 -17.53 20.78 -31.69
C LEU A 9 -16.04 20.93 -31.99
N THR A 10 -15.60 22.12 -32.39
CA THR A 10 -14.19 22.47 -32.59
C THR A 10 -13.50 22.66 -31.24
N LEU A 11 -12.50 21.82 -30.96
CA LEU A 11 -11.61 21.93 -29.79
C LEU A 11 -10.54 23.00 -30.06
N SER A 12 -10.54 24.09 -29.29
CA SER A 12 -9.45 25.09 -29.30
C SER A 12 -8.26 24.58 -28.48
N LEU A 13 -7.11 24.34 -29.13
CA LEU A 13 -5.84 24.12 -28.45
C LEU A 13 -5.28 25.46 -27.95
N ALA A 14 -5.18 25.64 -26.63
CA ALA A 14 -4.32 26.65 -26.04
C ALA A 14 -2.93 26.04 -25.81
N ALA A 15 -1.97 26.42 -26.64
CA ALA A 15 -0.56 26.13 -26.46
C ALA A 15 0.04 27.14 -25.47
N CYS A 16 0.41 26.68 -24.27
CA CYS A 16 1.24 27.46 -23.36
C CYS A 16 2.70 27.04 -23.55
N SER A 17 3.41 27.77 -24.42
CA SER A 17 4.86 27.76 -24.51
C SER A 17 5.46 28.77 -23.54
N GLY A 18 6.49 28.36 -22.80
CA GLY A 18 7.59 29.23 -22.39
C GLY A 18 7.57 29.78 -20.97
N ALA A 19 8.49 29.29 -20.15
CA ALA A 19 9.37 30.14 -19.32
C ALA A 19 10.52 29.28 -18.78
N ASP A 20 11.67 29.36 -19.46
CA ASP A 20 12.97 29.03 -18.89
C ASP A 20 13.26 30.02 -17.76
N HIS A 21 13.64 29.53 -16.58
CA HIS A 21 14.41 30.32 -15.63
C HIS A 21 15.37 29.41 -14.87
N ALA A 22 16.64 29.57 -15.24
CA ALA A 22 17.77 29.15 -14.44
C ALA A 22 17.92 30.03 -13.20
N ASP A 23 18.65 29.47 -12.24
CA ASP A 23 19.43 30.10 -11.18
C ASP A 23 18.78 30.54 -9.87
N LEU A 24 19.60 30.34 -8.82
CA LEU A 24 19.57 30.86 -7.46
C LEU A 24 18.57 30.11 -6.55
N PHE A 25 18.97 29.19 -5.68
CA PHE A 25 19.86 29.45 -4.54
C PHE A 25 20.77 28.27 -4.19
N GLU A 26 22.08 28.51 -4.30
CA GLU A 26 23.07 27.97 -3.36
C GLU A 26 22.85 28.60 -1.97
N ALA A 27 22.69 27.76 -0.96
CA ALA A 27 23.07 27.99 0.44
C ALA A 27 23.31 26.59 1.02
N SER A 28 24.53 26.07 1.04
CA SER A 28 25.62 26.37 1.98
C SER A 28 25.21 26.25 3.45
N MET A 29 25.96 25.41 4.18
CA MET A 29 26.03 25.26 5.65
C MET A 29 24.86 24.44 6.26
N ARG A 30 25.05 23.32 6.97
CA ARG A 30 26.06 23.00 7.98
C ARG A 30 26.14 21.48 8.23
N GLN A 31 27.36 20.99 8.45
CA GLN A 31 27.63 19.80 9.26
C GLN A 31 27.09 20.04 10.67
N ASP A 32 26.34 19.08 11.22
CA ASP A 32 26.39 18.80 12.65
C ASP A 32 26.52 17.28 12.81
N ASP A 33 27.79 16.91 12.98
CA ASP A 33 28.25 15.66 13.56
C ASP A 33 27.87 15.71 15.04
N THR A 34 26.85 14.98 15.47
CA THR A 34 26.58 14.78 16.90
C THR A 34 26.73 13.31 17.21
N SER A 35 27.96 12.96 17.56
CA SER A 35 28.35 11.73 18.21
C SER A 35 27.51 11.46 19.48
N ALA A 36 27.12 10.19 19.61
CA ALA A 36 26.94 9.38 20.82
C ALA A 36 26.63 10.09 22.16
N THR A 37 25.50 9.71 22.77
CA THR A 37 25.47 9.44 24.22
C THR A 37 24.48 8.31 24.48
N GLU A 38 25.04 7.12 24.69
CA GLU A 38 24.39 5.94 25.20
C GLU A 38 23.98 6.18 26.67
N PRO A 39 22.72 5.95 27.08
CA PRO A 39 22.34 6.09 28.48
C PRO A 39 22.93 4.95 29.33
N PRO A 40 23.41 5.23 30.56
CA PRO A 40 23.99 4.23 31.44
C PRO A 40 22.95 3.20 31.89
N ALA A 41 23.35 1.92 31.83
CA ALA A 41 22.61 0.80 32.37
C ALA A 41 22.42 0.96 33.90
N ALA A 42 21.18 1.02 34.36
CA ALA A 42 20.84 0.98 35.77
C ALA A 42 20.93 -0.46 36.29
N SER A 43 21.92 -0.70 37.16
CA SER A 43 22.06 -1.93 37.93
C SER A 43 20.89 -2.11 38.89
N ALA A 44 20.08 -3.16 38.70
CA ALA A 44 19.07 -3.58 39.65
C ALA A 44 19.71 -4.42 40.79
N PRO A 45 19.32 -4.22 42.06
CA PRO A 45 19.84 -4.96 43.21
C PRO A 45 19.22 -6.37 43.33
N GLY A 46 19.99 -7.23 44.00
CA GLY A 46 19.86 -8.68 44.02
C GLY A 46 18.52 -9.26 44.47
N ALA A 47 18.07 -10.25 43.71
CA ALA A 47 17.08 -11.22 44.16
C ALA A 47 17.82 -12.41 44.78
N THR A 48 17.57 -12.64 46.07
CA THR A 48 17.92 -13.87 46.78
C THR A 48 17.11 -15.02 46.21
N THR A 49 17.80 -16.04 45.68
CA THR A 49 17.19 -17.28 45.17
C THR A 49 16.74 -18.15 46.36
N PRO A 50 15.43 -18.39 46.57
CA PRO A 50 14.99 -19.43 47.49
C PRO A 50 15.25 -20.81 46.91
N SER A 51 15.64 -21.73 47.79
CA SER A 51 15.92 -23.15 47.52
C SER A 51 14.75 -23.82 46.77
N PRO A 52 15.00 -24.61 45.70
CA PRO A 52 13.93 -25.31 44.99
C PRO A 52 13.27 -26.37 45.89
N ALA A 53 11.94 -26.33 45.94
CA ALA A 53 11.14 -27.43 46.47
C ALA A 53 11.30 -28.68 45.57
N PRO A 54 11.14 -29.90 46.12
CA PRO A 54 11.22 -31.13 45.32
C PRO A 54 10.21 -31.09 44.17
N SER A 55 10.71 -31.25 42.94
CA SER A 55 9.92 -31.38 41.73
C SER A 55 8.97 -32.57 41.86
N VAL A 56 7.68 -32.28 42.03
CA VAL A 56 6.63 -33.25 41.77
C VAL A 56 6.49 -33.29 40.25
N ASP A 57 6.86 -34.43 39.66
CA ASP A 57 6.71 -34.72 38.24
C ASP A 57 5.24 -34.52 37.84
N PRO A 58 4.89 -33.45 37.10
CA PRO A 58 3.52 -33.27 36.64
C PRO A 58 3.29 -34.37 35.62
N GLY A 59 2.44 -35.33 35.97
CA GLY A 59 1.99 -36.35 35.04
C GLY A 59 1.54 -35.71 33.71
N PRO A 60 1.62 -36.47 32.60
CA PRO A 60 1.47 -35.94 31.25
C PRO A 60 0.23 -35.03 31.15
N ALA A 61 0.49 -33.75 30.85
CA ALA A 61 -0.57 -32.79 30.65
C ALA A 61 -1.50 -33.31 29.54
N PRO A 62 -2.83 -33.29 29.74
CA PRO A 62 -3.77 -33.67 28.69
C PRO A 62 -3.47 -32.81 27.46
N SER A 63 -3.30 -33.44 26.30
CA SER A 63 -3.06 -32.76 25.04
C SER A 63 -4.06 -31.62 24.90
N ALA A 64 -3.55 -30.40 24.78
CA ALA A 64 -4.40 -29.25 24.49
C ALA A 64 -5.19 -29.56 23.22
N PRO A 65 -6.49 -29.25 23.18
CA PRO A 65 -7.27 -29.40 21.95
C PRO A 65 -6.59 -28.61 20.83
N ASP A 66 -6.50 -29.22 19.65
CA ASP A 66 -5.92 -28.58 18.46
C ASP A 66 -6.52 -27.18 18.28
N ALA A 67 -5.65 -26.19 18.13
CA ALA A 67 -6.07 -24.83 17.86
C ALA A 67 -6.91 -24.82 16.56
N PRO A 68 -8.01 -24.05 16.49
CA PRO A 68 -8.78 -23.90 15.27
C PRO A 68 -7.84 -23.51 14.13
N SER A 69 -7.92 -24.23 12.99
CA SER A 69 -7.18 -23.86 11.79
C SER A 69 -7.54 -22.43 11.39
N GLU A 70 -6.53 -21.61 11.09
CA GLU A 70 -6.77 -20.27 10.59
C GLU A 70 -7.56 -20.33 9.27
N PRO A 71 -8.49 -19.40 9.02
CA PRO A 71 -9.21 -19.35 7.75
C PRO A 71 -8.23 -19.25 6.58
N ASP A 72 -8.52 -19.96 5.49
CA ASP A 72 -7.74 -19.82 4.26
C ASP A 72 -7.68 -18.34 3.83
N ALA A 73 -6.47 -17.86 3.54
CA ALA A 73 -6.30 -16.50 3.05
C ALA A 73 -7.10 -16.31 1.76
N PRO A 74 -7.72 -15.14 1.54
CA PRO A 74 -8.52 -14.91 0.34
C PRO A 74 -7.66 -15.14 -0.91
N ALA A 75 -8.23 -15.86 -1.87
CA ALA A 75 -7.59 -16.10 -3.16
C ALA A 75 -7.26 -14.77 -3.83
N CYS A 76 -6.07 -14.69 -4.43
CA CYS A 76 -5.62 -13.49 -5.09
C CYS A 76 -6.33 -13.30 -6.44
N THR A 77 -6.89 -12.11 -6.69
CA THR A 77 -7.45 -11.77 -8.00
C THR A 77 -6.28 -11.52 -8.96
N GLN A 78 -6.19 -12.28 -10.04
CA GLN A 78 -5.17 -12.02 -11.07
C GLN A 78 -5.54 -10.78 -11.87
N GLU A 79 -4.53 -9.98 -12.21
CA GLU A 79 -4.71 -8.82 -13.06
C GLU A 79 -5.25 -9.18 -14.45
N ILE A 80 -5.92 -8.23 -15.11
CA ILE A 80 -6.49 -8.42 -16.45
C ILE A 80 -5.92 -7.34 -17.37
N GLU A 81 -5.10 -7.76 -18.32
CA GLU A 81 -4.48 -6.87 -19.31
C GLU A 81 -5.36 -6.67 -20.56
N PRO A 82 -5.33 -5.49 -21.21
CA PRO A 82 -4.51 -4.33 -20.85
C PRO A 82 -5.14 -3.47 -19.75
N ASN A 83 -4.37 -3.11 -18.72
CA ASN A 83 -4.81 -2.24 -17.62
C ASN A 83 -3.93 -0.99 -17.44
N ASP A 84 -3.24 -0.54 -18.49
CA ASP A 84 -2.24 0.55 -18.43
C ASP A 84 -2.79 1.94 -18.02
N ASP A 85 -4.11 2.10 -17.95
CA ASP A 85 -4.78 3.33 -17.57
C ASP A 85 -5.95 3.10 -16.62
N GLN A 86 -6.32 4.17 -15.91
CA GLN A 86 -7.34 4.14 -14.88
C GLN A 86 -8.73 3.70 -15.37
N GLY A 87 -9.06 3.95 -16.64
CA GLY A 87 -10.33 3.55 -17.25
C GLY A 87 -10.43 2.03 -17.49
N ARG A 88 -9.28 1.37 -17.62
CA ARG A 88 -9.14 -0.09 -17.81
C ARG A 88 -8.67 -0.82 -16.54
N ALA A 89 -8.79 -0.18 -15.38
CA ALA A 89 -8.35 -0.76 -14.11
C ALA A 89 -9.00 -2.12 -13.82
N THR A 90 -8.20 -3.11 -13.44
CA THR A 90 -8.66 -4.45 -13.09
C THR A 90 -9.50 -4.42 -11.82
N PRO A 91 -10.77 -4.89 -11.83
CA PRO A 91 -11.58 -4.95 -10.64
C PRO A 91 -11.10 -6.05 -9.68
N PHE A 92 -10.97 -5.74 -8.39
CA PHE A 92 -10.68 -6.71 -7.33
C PHE A 92 -11.37 -6.30 -6.02
N THR A 93 -11.49 -7.24 -5.08
CA THR A 93 -12.19 -7.00 -3.80
C THR A 93 -11.21 -6.76 -2.65
N THR A 94 -10.36 -7.74 -2.37
CA THR A 94 -9.45 -7.72 -1.21
C THR A 94 -8.00 -7.93 -1.58
N ARG A 95 -7.71 -8.67 -2.66
CA ARG A 95 -6.34 -8.95 -3.05
C ARG A 95 -6.19 -8.96 -4.57
N LEU A 96 -5.17 -8.27 -5.07
CA LEU A 96 -4.78 -8.18 -6.48
C LEU A 96 -3.36 -8.72 -6.65
N CYS A 97 -3.14 -9.55 -7.65
CA CYS A 97 -1.84 -10.09 -8.04
C CYS A 97 -1.57 -9.72 -9.49
N GLY A 98 -0.33 -9.34 -9.77
CA GLY A 98 0.08 -9.03 -11.12
C GLY A 98 1.59 -9.01 -11.29
N LYS A 99 2.03 -8.59 -12.48
CA LYS A 99 3.41 -8.50 -12.88
C LYS A 99 3.61 -7.36 -13.86
N ILE A 100 4.51 -6.47 -13.49
CA ILE A 100 4.90 -5.34 -14.32
C ILE A 100 5.85 -5.84 -15.41
N ASP A 101 5.31 -6.04 -16.61
CA ASP A 101 6.05 -6.62 -17.72
C ASP A 101 7.00 -5.63 -18.41
N LYS A 102 6.80 -4.32 -18.27
CA LYS A 102 7.67 -3.29 -18.83
C LYS A 102 8.06 -2.30 -17.75
N GLY A 103 9.34 -1.93 -17.67
CA GLY A 103 9.85 -1.08 -16.57
C GLY A 103 9.21 0.31 -16.44
N ASP A 104 8.44 0.75 -17.45
CA ASP A 104 7.68 2.01 -17.43
C ASP A 104 6.15 1.79 -17.54
N SER A 105 5.66 0.54 -17.53
CA SER A 105 4.20 0.28 -17.50
C SER A 105 3.62 0.54 -16.12
N ALA A 106 2.33 0.82 -16.11
CA ALA A 106 1.60 1.12 -14.89
C ALA A 106 0.34 0.28 -14.88
N ASP A 107 0.23 -0.63 -13.93
CA ASP A 107 -0.93 -1.49 -13.83
C ASP A 107 -1.95 -0.80 -12.93
N TRP A 108 -3.21 -0.79 -13.36
CA TRP A 108 -4.28 -0.17 -12.59
C TRP A 108 -5.21 -1.22 -11.99
N GLY A 109 -5.45 -1.12 -10.69
CA GLY A 109 -6.46 -1.88 -9.97
C GLY A 109 -7.62 -0.99 -9.50
N ARG A 110 -8.84 -1.54 -9.45
CA ARG A 110 -10.03 -0.87 -8.91
C ARG A 110 -10.71 -1.74 -7.88
N PHE A 111 -11.04 -1.16 -6.73
CA PHE A 111 -11.79 -1.85 -5.69
C PHE A 111 -12.90 -0.95 -5.13
N THR A 112 -13.92 -1.60 -4.57
CA THR A 112 -15.00 -0.92 -3.84
C THR A 112 -15.00 -1.44 -2.41
N LEU A 113 -15.12 -0.53 -1.46
CA LEU A 113 -15.15 -0.89 -0.06
C LEU A 113 -16.56 -1.33 0.36
N PRO A 114 -16.67 -2.30 1.28
CA PRO A 114 -17.95 -2.65 1.87
C PRO A 114 -18.65 -1.43 2.49
N PRO A 115 -19.99 -1.39 2.50
CA PRO A 115 -20.73 -0.34 3.21
C PRO A 115 -20.31 -0.25 4.68
N GLY A 116 -20.12 0.97 5.19
CA GLY A 116 -19.74 1.22 6.57
C GLY A 116 -18.23 1.14 6.87
N THR A 117 -17.39 0.83 5.88
CA THR A 117 -15.93 0.93 6.03
C THR A 117 -15.50 2.38 6.25
N THR A 118 -14.77 2.61 7.34
CA THR A 118 -14.24 3.93 7.73
C THR A 118 -12.72 3.99 7.64
N LYS A 119 -12.05 2.84 7.70
CA LYS A 119 -10.60 2.68 7.54
C LYS A 119 -10.27 1.51 6.63
N VAL A 120 -9.10 1.57 6.02
CA VAL A 120 -8.51 0.48 5.26
C VAL A 120 -7.06 0.36 5.67
N SER A 121 -6.60 -0.86 5.90
CA SER A 121 -5.16 -1.12 5.85
C SER A 121 -4.78 -1.78 4.55
N TRP A 122 -3.55 -1.58 4.08
CA TRP A 122 -3.04 -2.33 2.94
C TRP A 122 -1.72 -3.00 3.27
N ARG A 123 -1.45 -4.08 2.55
CA ARG A 123 -0.17 -4.78 2.57
C ARG A 123 0.23 -5.04 1.15
N HIS A 124 1.52 -5.03 0.90
CA HIS A 124 2.05 -5.40 -0.39
C HIS A 124 3.22 -6.37 -0.23
N LYS A 125 3.42 -7.20 -1.24
CA LYS A 125 4.55 -8.11 -1.34
C LYS A 125 5.05 -8.05 -2.77
N GLU A 126 6.37 -7.97 -2.90
CA GLU A 126 7.05 -7.83 -4.19
C GLU A 126 8.09 -8.92 -4.38
N THR A 127 8.33 -9.29 -5.64
CA THR A 127 9.42 -10.19 -6.02
C THR A 127 9.95 -9.79 -7.38
N GLY A 128 11.27 -9.79 -7.57
CA GLY A 128 11.89 -9.42 -8.85
C GLY A 128 12.00 -7.91 -9.11
N GLY A 129 11.92 -7.08 -8.06
CA GLY A 129 12.06 -5.64 -8.13
C GLY A 129 11.21 -4.93 -7.09
N LYS A 130 11.18 -3.60 -7.15
CA LYS A 130 10.31 -2.75 -6.32
C LYS A 130 9.13 -2.19 -7.10
N ALA A 131 7.99 -2.06 -6.43
CA ALA A 131 6.82 -1.37 -6.95
C ALA A 131 6.44 -0.16 -6.08
N THR A 132 5.86 0.83 -6.73
CA THR A 132 5.28 2.02 -6.10
C THR A 132 3.77 2.00 -6.28
N TYR A 133 3.05 2.39 -5.23
CA TYR A 133 1.59 2.38 -5.19
C TYR A 133 1.08 3.79 -4.98
N ARG A 134 0.17 4.23 -5.85
CA ARG A 134 -0.53 5.50 -5.70
C ARG A 134 -2.02 5.27 -5.72
N PHE A 135 -2.68 5.62 -4.63
CA PHE A 135 -4.13 5.50 -4.49
C PHE A 135 -4.83 6.75 -5.04
N TYR A 136 -6.02 6.54 -5.59
CA TYR A 136 -6.90 7.58 -6.09
C TYR A 136 -8.32 7.30 -5.60
N VAL A 137 -9.06 8.37 -5.31
CA VAL A 137 -10.47 8.31 -4.87
C VAL A 137 -11.30 9.10 -5.86
N ASN A 138 -12.26 8.44 -6.51
CA ASN A 138 -13.11 9.05 -7.53
C ASN A 138 -12.32 9.78 -8.64
N GLY A 139 -11.19 9.22 -9.06
CA GLY A 139 -10.34 9.81 -10.10
C GLY A 139 -9.24 10.76 -9.60
N MET A 140 -9.33 11.23 -8.36
CA MET A 140 -8.37 12.21 -7.81
C MET A 140 -7.28 11.52 -7.01
N PRO A 141 -6.00 11.95 -7.12
CA PRO A 141 -4.92 11.37 -6.34
C PRO A 141 -5.21 11.56 -4.85
N PHE A 142 -5.07 10.49 -4.09
CA PHE A 142 -5.20 10.54 -2.65
C PHE A 142 -3.93 11.16 -2.06
N VAL A 143 -4.05 12.38 -1.53
CA VAL A 143 -2.95 13.10 -0.85
C VAL A 143 -3.25 13.08 0.65
N GLY A 144 -2.96 11.95 1.27
CA GLY A 144 -2.93 11.84 2.72
C GLY A 144 -1.54 11.40 3.14
N ASP A 145 -1.06 11.94 4.26
CA ASP A 145 0.02 11.27 4.96
C ASP A 145 -0.45 9.84 5.24
N MET A 146 0.41 8.87 4.97
CA MET A 146 0.21 7.47 5.32
C MET A 146 1.05 7.17 6.57
N PRO A 147 0.72 7.72 7.76
CA PRO A 147 1.41 7.36 8.98
C PRO A 147 0.95 5.94 9.38
N GLY A 148 1.75 4.95 8.99
CA GLY A 148 1.40 3.55 9.17
C GLY A 148 0.47 3.02 8.08
N ASP A 149 0.29 1.71 8.07
CA ASP A 149 -0.44 0.95 7.06
C ASP A 149 -1.96 1.21 7.07
N GLU A 150 -2.45 2.36 7.53
CA GLU A 150 -3.88 2.69 7.65
C GLU A 150 -4.28 3.98 6.91
N LEU A 151 -5.39 3.89 6.18
CA LEU A 151 -6.02 4.95 5.39
C LEU A 151 -7.44 5.19 5.91
N ARG A 152 -7.79 6.43 6.25
CA ARG A 152 -9.19 6.83 6.42
C ARG A 152 -9.87 6.87 5.06
N VAL A 153 -11.03 6.24 4.95
CA VAL A 153 -11.75 6.11 3.68
C VAL A 153 -13.10 6.82 3.70
N ILE A 154 -13.50 7.27 2.52
CA ILE A 154 -14.85 7.72 2.20
C ILE A 154 -15.70 6.47 1.91
N PRO A 155 -16.77 6.22 2.69
CA PRO A 155 -17.70 5.13 2.42
C PRO A 155 -18.31 5.24 1.02
N ASN A 156 -18.52 4.10 0.35
CA ASN A 156 -19.10 4.00 -1.00
C ASN A 156 -18.33 4.70 -2.13
N ALA A 157 -17.12 5.24 -1.87
CA ALA A 157 -16.29 5.78 -2.93
C ALA A 157 -15.64 4.66 -3.75
N THR A 158 -15.36 4.96 -5.03
CA THR A 158 -14.56 4.07 -5.87
C THR A 158 -13.09 4.41 -5.68
N TYR A 159 -12.30 3.39 -5.37
CA TYR A 159 -10.86 3.52 -5.22
C TYR A 159 -10.17 2.87 -6.41
N THR A 160 -9.14 3.52 -6.90
CA THR A 160 -8.20 2.92 -7.84
C THR A 160 -6.79 3.04 -7.31
N VAL A 161 -5.95 2.06 -7.63
CA VAL A 161 -4.54 2.04 -7.30
C VAL A 161 -3.76 1.96 -8.60
N GLN A 162 -2.76 2.82 -8.74
CA GLN A 162 -1.74 2.73 -9.78
C GLN A 162 -0.52 2.03 -9.19
N ILE A 163 -0.04 1.00 -9.87
CA ILE A 163 1.10 0.18 -9.48
C ILE A 163 2.17 0.35 -10.55
N ARG A 164 3.37 0.78 -10.17
CA ARG A 164 4.47 1.03 -11.11
C ARG A 164 5.77 0.42 -10.62
N GLY A 165 6.51 -0.22 -11.52
CA GLY A 165 7.84 -0.74 -11.22
C GLY A 165 8.84 0.42 -11.12
N GLU A 166 9.91 0.23 -10.35
CA GLU A 166 11.08 1.09 -10.50
C GLU A 166 11.72 0.89 -11.87
N ARG A 167 12.40 1.93 -12.38
CA ARG A 167 12.98 1.90 -13.73
C ARG A 167 13.98 0.75 -13.86
N GLY A 168 13.68 -0.18 -14.75
CA GLY A 168 14.52 -1.36 -15.03
C GLY A 168 14.10 -2.62 -14.25
N ASP A 169 13.22 -2.47 -13.26
CA ASP A 169 12.64 -3.59 -12.53
C ASP A 169 11.42 -4.16 -13.27
N ARG A 170 11.10 -5.43 -12.97
CA ARG A 170 9.92 -6.13 -13.50
C ARG A 170 9.24 -6.92 -12.38
N PRO A 171 8.77 -6.22 -11.32
CA PRO A 171 8.27 -6.89 -10.14
C PRO A 171 6.98 -7.67 -10.43
N SER A 172 6.88 -8.85 -9.84
CA SER A 172 5.59 -9.43 -9.49
C SER A 172 5.13 -8.84 -8.16
N TYR A 173 3.84 -8.51 -8.05
CA TYR A 173 3.28 -7.88 -6.87
C TYR A 173 2.04 -8.63 -6.38
N GLU A 174 1.83 -8.58 -5.07
CA GLU A 174 0.58 -8.91 -4.40
C GLU A 174 0.16 -7.68 -3.58
N LEU A 175 -1.01 -7.11 -3.84
CA LEU A 175 -1.59 -6.01 -3.07
C LEU A 175 -2.82 -6.52 -2.33
N GLU A 176 -2.85 -6.37 -1.01
CA GLU A 176 -3.98 -6.73 -0.16
C GLU A 176 -4.58 -5.48 0.50
N ILE A 177 -5.91 -5.38 0.46
CA ILE A 177 -6.75 -4.33 1.03
C ILE A 177 -7.60 -4.96 2.14
N LYS A 178 -7.46 -4.46 3.35
CA LYS A 178 -8.19 -4.92 4.56
C LYS A 178 -9.09 -3.80 5.08
N PRO A 179 -10.39 -3.82 4.74
CA PRO A 179 -11.38 -2.90 5.29
C PRO A 179 -11.50 -3.06 6.81
N SER A 180 -11.67 -1.95 7.53
CA SER A 180 -11.92 -1.90 8.96
C SER A 180 -12.99 -0.84 9.28
N ASN A 181 -13.81 -1.14 10.28
CA ASN A 181 -14.87 -0.25 10.78
C ASN A 181 -14.52 0.34 12.16
N LYS A 182 -13.35 0.00 12.71
CA LYS A 182 -12.91 0.41 14.04
C LYS A 182 -12.36 1.83 14.07
#